data_AF-A0A1F2W6B5-F1
#
_entry.id   AF-A0A1F2W6B5-F1
#
_cell.length_a   1.000
_cell.length_b   1.000
_cell.length_c   1.000
_cell.angle_alpha   90.00
_cell.angle_beta   90.00
_cell.angle_gamma   90.00
#
_symmetry.space_group_name_H-M   'P 1'
#
loop_
_entity.id
_entity.type
_entity.pdbx_description
1 polymer ?
#
loop_
_entity_poly.entity_id
_entity_poly.type
_entity_poly.pdbx_seq_one_letter_code
_entity_poly.pdbx_strand_id
1 'polypeptide(L)'
;MLRELERLHIDMARDAERGDAHEQAFHNTRFHFLIVRAAGNRALERLWGMLEPFGRTYVTASKPGIDLGWLGARHRDVLEALRDRDPERAAAALRQHAVEAAGLIGDWPDGAVASDGDRQ
;
A
#
# COMPACT_ATOMS: atom_id res chain seq x y z
N MET A 1 5.96 -16.95 2.79
CA MET A 1 5.72 -15.67 2.09
C MET A 1 4.25 -15.51 1.72
N LEU A 2 3.69 -16.27 0.75
CA LEU A 2 2.31 -16.04 0.27
C LEU A 2 1.25 -15.99 1.39
N ARG A 3 1.28 -16.95 2.33
CA ARG A 3 0.38 -16.95 3.51
C ARG A 3 0.46 -15.68 4.36
N GLU A 4 1.65 -15.08 4.49
CA GLU A 4 1.80 -13.83 5.26
C GLU A 4 1.26 -12.64 4.46
N LEU A 5 1.44 -12.62 3.14
CA LEU A 5 0.84 -11.61 2.27
C LEU A 5 -0.69 -11.67 2.31
N GLU A 6 -1.27 -12.87 2.28
CA GLU A 6 -2.71 -13.08 2.44
C GLU A 6 -3.21 -12.60 3.81
N ARG A 7 -2.45 -12.88 4.87
CA ARG A 7 -2.78 -12.38 6.22
C ARG A 7 -2.79 -10.86 6.28
N LEU A 8 -1.75 -10.21 5.75
CA LEU A 8 -1.65 -8.75 5.70
C LEU A 8 -2.80 -8.13 4.88
N HIS A 9 -3.26 -8.81 3.83
CA HIS A 9 -4.41 -8.36 3.06
C HIS A 9 -5.72 -8.42 3.85
N ILE A 10 -5.92 -9.47 4.66
CA ILE A 10 -7.05 -9.57 5.58
C ILE A 10 -6.95 -8.51 6.67
N ASP A 11 -5.76 -8.29 7.23
CA ASP A 11 -5.53 -7.28 8.26
C ASP A 11 -5.84 -5.86 7.73
N MET A 12 -5.41 -5.51 6.51
CA MET A 12 -5.80 -4.27 5.83
C MET A 12 -7.33 -4.10 5.70
N ALA A 13 -8.06 -5.18 5.39
CA ALA A 13 -9.52 -5.12 5.30
C ALA A 13 -10.18 -4.86 6.66
N ARG A 14 -9.66 -5.47 7.73
CA ARG A 14 -10.13 -5.22 9.11
C ARG A 14 -9.83 -3.80 9.58
N ASP A 15 -8.68 -3.26 9.22
CA ASP A 15 -8.33 -1.88 9.54
C ASP A 15 -9.22 -0.90 8.78
N ALA A 16 -9.56 -1.21 7.52
CA ALA A 16 -10.54 -0.45 6.75
C ALA A 16 -11.94 -0.47 7.40
N GLU A 17 -12.41 -1.62 7.87
CA GLU A 17 -13.69 -1.74 8.62
C GLU A 17 -13.70 -0.87 9.89
N ARG A 18 -12.53 -0.68 10.51
CA ARG A 18 -12.35 0.16 11.71
C ARG A 18 -12.08 1.63 11.39
N GLY A 19 -11.89 2.00 10.12
CA GLY A 19 -11.48 3.35 9.73
C GLY A 19 -10.05 3.72 10.15
N ASP A 20 -9.19 2.72 10.39
CA ASP A 20 -7.84 2.90 10.95
C ASP A 20 -6.81 3.08 9.84
N ALA A 21 -6.66 4.32 9.35
CA ALA A 21 -5.73 4.65 8.26
C ALA A 21 -4.26 4.34 8.61
N HIS A 22 -3.88 4.46 9.89
CA HIS A 22 -2.52 4.17 10.34
C HIS A 22 -2.21 2.68 10.23
N GLU A 23 -3.02 1.83 10.84
CA GLU A 23 -2.81 0.38 10.79
C GLU A 23 -2.97 -0.17 9.37
N GLN A 24 -3.90 0.38 8.59
CA GLN A 24 -4.02 0.05 7.18
C GLN A 24 -2.70 0.34 6.44
N ALA A 25 -2.14 1.54 6.57
CA ALA A 25 -0.89 1.93 5.93
C ALA A 25 0.30 1.09 6.41
N PHE A 26 0.33 0.71 7.68
CA PHE A 26 1.34 -0.17 8.26
C PHE A 26 1.31 -1.55 7.61
N HIS A 27 0.15 -2.21 7.57
CA HIS A 27 -0.01 -3.52 6.94
C HIS A 27 0.25 -3.48 5.43
N ASN A 28 -0.15 -2.39 4.76
CA ASN A 28 0.17 -2.15 3.35
C ASN A 28 1.69 -2.05 3.10
N THR A 29 2.39 -1.24 3.90
CA THR A 29 3.85 -1.11 3.80
C THR A 29 4.55 -2.46 4.01
N ARG A 30 4.09 -3.24 4.98
CA ARG A 30 4.62 -4.57 5.27
C ARG A 30 4.35 -5.56 4.14
N PHE A 31 3.20 -5.45 3.46
CA PHE A 31 2.88 -6.25 2.27
C PHE A 31 3.90 -6.02 1.16
N HIS A 32 4.14 -4.76 0.79
CA HIS A 32 5.13 -4.42 -0.23
C HIS A 32 6.55 -4.84 0.16
N PHE A 33 6.93 -4.64 1.42
CA PHE A 33 8.25 -5.05 1.92
C PHE A 33 8.50 -6.55 1.72
N LEU A 34 7.52 -7.41 1.98
CA LEU A 34 7.66 -8.85 1.78
C LEU A 34 7.85 -9.25 0.32
N ILE A 35 7.16 -8.56 -0.61
CA ILE A 35 7.35 -8.79 -2.05
C ILE A 35 8.75 -8.36 -2.49
N VAL A 36 9.18 -7.17 -2.08
CA VAL A 36 10.51 -6.64 -2.39
C VAL A 36 11.61 -7.55 -1.87
N ARG A 37 11.47 -8.04 -0.63
CA ARG A 37 12.40 -9.03 -0.04
C ARG A 37 12.39 -10.37 -0.76
N ALA A 38 11.23 -10.83 -1.22
CA ALA A 38 11.12 -12.09 -1.93
C ALA A 38 11.80 -12.08 -3.31
N ALA A 39 11.96 -10.90 -3.92
CA ALA A 39 12.71 -10.75 -5.17
C ALA A 39 14.22 -11.02 -5.02
N GLY A 40 14.76 -11.06 -3.79
CA GLY A 40 16.18 -11.33 -3.53
C GLY A 40 17.13 -10.26 -4.09
N ASN A 41 16.59 -9.10 -4.48
CA ASN A 41 17.34 -8.02 -5.10
C ASN A 41 17.69 -6.96 -4.06
N ARG A 42 18.93 -6.99 -3.54
CA ARG A 42 19.40 -6.05 -2.52
C ARG A 42 19.36 -4.58 -2.95
N ALA A 43 19.55 -4.32 -4.25
CA ALA A 43 19.45 -2.95 -4.76
C ALA A 43 17.99 -2.47 -4.68
N LEU A 44 17.03 -3.32 -5.04
CA LEU A 44 15.61 -3.02 -4.91
C LEU A 44 15.20 -2.81 -3.44
N GLU A 45 15.64 -3.68 -2.52
CA GLU A 45 15.38 -3.52 -1.07
C GLU A 45 15.88 -2.16 -0.54
N ARG A 46 17.09 -1.75 -0.93
CA ARG A 46 17.66 -0.46 -0.53
C ARG A 46 16.89 0.71 -1.11
N LEU A 47 16.59 0.67 -2.42
CA LEU A 47 15.84 1.72 -3.09
C LEU A 47 14.44 1.85 -2.47
N TRP A 48 13.77 0.74 -2.19
CA TRP A 48 12.47 0.73 -1.53
C TRP A 48 12.50 1.42 -0.16
N GLY A 49 13.50 1.14 0.66
CA GLY A 49 13.66 1.80 1.97
C GLY A 49 13.83 3.32 1.87
N MET A 50 14.52 3.81 0.84
CA MET A 50 14.74 5.25 0.62
C MET A 50 13.49 6.00 0.15
N LEU A 51 12.44 5.30 -0.31
CA LEU A 51 11.22 5.93 -0.82
C LEU A 51 10.21 6.28 0.29
N GLU A 52 10.55 6.09 1.56
CA GLU A 52 9.67 6.32 2.71
C GLU A 52 8.28 5.67 2.52
N PRO A 53 8.24 4.34 2.31
CA PRO A 53 7.03 3.65 1.86
C PRO A 53 5.86 3.77 2.85
N PHE A 54 6.16 3.82 4.16
CA PHE A 54 5.14 4.08 5.18
C PHE A 54 4.53 5.47 5.03
N GLY A 55 5.35 6.51 4.92
CA GLY A 55 4.85 7.89 4.75
C GLY A 55 3.95 8.02 3.52
N ARG A 56 4.33 7.40 2.39
CA ARG A 56 3.53 7.42 1.16
C ARG A 56 2.19 6.71 1.30
N THR A 57 2.20 5.50 1.86
CA THR A 57 0.95 4.73 2.04
C THR A 57 0.03 5.40 3.07
N TYR A 58 0.60 6.01 4.11
CA TYR A 58 -0.15 6.74 5.13
C TYR A 58 -0.81 8.00 4.57
N VAL A 59 -0.11 8.78 3.73
CA VAL A 59 -0.67 9.95 3.05
C VAL A 59 -1.88 9.56 2.20
N THR A 60 -1.79 8.46 1.43
CA THR A 60 -2.92 7.98 0.64
C THR A 60 -4.08 7.49 1.52
N ALA A 61 -3.80 6.69 2.55
CA ALA A 61 -4.83 6.15 3.45
C ALA A 61 -5.52 7.23 4.30
N SER A 62 -4.83 8.34 4.58
CA SER A 62 -5.37 9.45 5.38
C SER A 62 -6.10 10.50 4.53
N LYS A 63 -6.16 10.33 3.20
CA LYS A 63 -6.81 11.29 2.30
C LYS A 63 -8.31 11.35 2.61
N PRO A 64 -8.90 12.53 2.86
CA PRO A 64 -10.34 12.65 3.07
C PRO A 64 -11.15 12.06 1.92
N GLY A 65 -12.15 11.24 2.24
CA GLY A 65 -13.02 10.60 1.25
C GLY A 65 -12.42 9.39 0.54
N ILE A 66 -11.20 8.95 0.90
CA ILE A 66 -10.67 7.70 0.38
C ILE A 66 -11.45 6.50 0.96
N ASP A 67 -11.75 5.53 0.10
CA ASP A 67 -12.27 4.24 0.54
C ASP A 67 -11.09 3.32 0.88
N LEU A 68 -10.86 3.10 2.18
CA LEU A 68 -9.81 2.21 2.69
C LEU A 68 -10.02 0.75 2.28
N GLY A 69 -11.27 0.31 2.16
CA GLY A 69 -11.61 -1.05 1.76
C GLY A 69 -11.22 -1.28 0.30
N TRP A 70 -11.59 -0.35 -0.57
CA TRP A 70 -11.13 -0.35 -1.96
C TRP A 70 -9.59 -0.23 -2.05
N LEU A 71 -8.97 0.66 -1.28
CA LEU A 71 -7.52 0.87 -1.28
C LEU A 71 -6.76 -0.43 -0.98
N GLY A 72 -7.21 -1.19 0.02
CA GLY A 72 -6.68 -2.51 0.37
C GLY A 72 -7.00 -3.61 -0.64
N ALA A 73 -8.22 -3.61 -1.21
CA ALA A 73 -8.73 -4.65 -2.12
C ALA A 73 -7.86 -4.84 -3.38
N ARG A 74 -7.23 -3.79 -3.89
CA ARG A 74 -6.37 -3.80 -5.08
C ARG A 74 -5.15 -4.73 -4.98
N HIS A 75 -4.80 -5.20 -3.79
CA HIS A 75 -3.73 -6.19 -3.62
C HIS A 75 -4.13 -7.62 -4.03
N ARG A 76 -5.42 -7.87 -4.26
CA ARG A 76 -5.94 -9.19 -4.64
C ARG A 76 -5.33 -9.71 -5.94
N ASP A 77 -5.25 -8.88 -6.97
CA ASP A 77 -4.73 -9.29 -8.28
C ASP A 77 -3.26 -9.73 -8.19
N VAL A 78 -2.48 -9.06 -7.33
CA VAL A 78 -1.09 -9.43 -7.04
C VAL A 78 -1.05 -10.77 -6.32
N LEU A 79 -1.90 -10.98 -5.30
CA LEU A 79 -1.97 -12.25 -4.57
C LEU A 79 -2.36 -13.42 -5.46
N GLU A 80 -3.31 -13.24 -6.36
CA GLU A 80 -3.73 -14.27 -7.32
C GLU A 80 -2.60 -14.65 -8.27
N ALA A 81 -1.93 -13.66 -8.85
CA ALA A 81 -0.79 -13.92 -9.73
C ALA A 81 0.37 -14.64 -9.00
N LEU A 82 0.64 -14.27 -7.74
CA LEU A 82 1.64 -14.95 -6.91
C LEU A 82 1.20 -16.38 -6.54
N ARG A 83 -0.10 -16.62 -6.30
CA ARG A 83 -0.65 -17.95 -6.01
C ARG A 83 -0.48 -18.89 -7.20
N ASP A 84 -0.71 -18.38 -8.40
CA ASP A 84 -0.57 -19.12 -9.66
C ASP A 84 0.89 -19.32 -10.06
N ARG A 85 1.83 -18.69 -9.33
CA ARG A 85 3.28 -18.73 -9.58
C ARG A 85 3.64 -18.25 -11.00
N ASP A 86 2.89 -17.28 -11.50
CA ASP A 86 3.14 -16.64 -12.79
C ASP A 86 3.91 -15.33 -12.56
N PRO A 87 5.24 -15.31 -12.79
CA PRO A 87 6.07 -14.13 -12.52
C PRO A 87 5.74 -12.95 -13.44
N GLU A 88 5.35 -13.20 -14.70
CA GLU A 88 5.02 -12.13 -15.64
C GLU A 88 3.70 -11.48 -15.29
N ARG A 89 2.70 -12.29 -14.94
CA ARG A 89 1.42 -11.78 -14.44
C ARG A 89 1.58 -11.05 -13.12
N ALA A 90 2.43 -11.54 -12.20
CA ALA A 90 2.71 -10.85 -10.94
C ALA A 90 3.38 -9.49 -11.17
N ALA A 91 4.34 -9.43 -12.10
CA ALA A 91 4.98 -8.17 -12.49
C ALA A 91 3.99 -7.19 -13.15
N ALA A 92 3.10 -7.69 -14.01
CA ALA A 92 2.06 -6.87 -14.63
C ALA A 92 1.06 -6.32 -13.58
N ALA A 93 0.58 -7.17 -12.68
CA ALA A 93 -0.33 -6.78 -11.60
C ALA A 93 0.31 -5.72 -10.67
N LEU A 94 1.58 -5.89 -10.30
CA LEU A 94 2.30 -4.91 -9.49
C LEU A 94 2.49 -3.57 -10.21
N ARG A 95 2.77 -3.57 -11.53
CA ARG A 95 2.86 -2.35 -12.33
C ARG A 95 1.52 -1.61 -12.38
N GLN A 96 0.44 -2.31 -12.66
CA GLN A 96 -0.90 -1.72 -12.69
C GLN A 96 -1.27 -1.15 -11.33
N HIS A 97 -1.07 -1.92 -10.26
CA HIS A 97 -1.31 -1.50 -8.88
C HIS A 97 -0.58 -0.20 -8.51
N ALA A 98 0.67 -0.04 -8.97
CA ALA A 98 1.47 1.17 -8.73
C ALA A 98 0.97 2.38 -9.51
N VAL A 99 0.53 2.21 -10.77
CA VAL A 99 -0.05 3.28 -11.60
C VAL A 99 -1.35 3.79 -10.98
N GLU A 100 -2.23 2.89 -10.55
CA GLU A 100 -3.46 3.25 -9.84
C GLU A 100 -3.18 4.05 -8.56
N ALA A 101 -2.18 3.62 -7.77
CA ALA A 101 -1.79 4.32 -6.56
C ALA A 101 -1.20 5.72 -6.84
N ALA A 102 -0.44 5.88 -7.92
CA ALA A 102 0.11 7.18 -8.32
C ALA A 102 -1.01 8.19 -8.65
N GLY A 103 -2.10 7.75 -9.27
CA GLY A 103 -3.28 8.60 -9.53
C GLY A 103 -3.92 9.16 -8.25
N LEU A 104 -3.87 8.41 -7.14
CA LEU A 104 -4.45 8.85 -5.86
C LEU A 104 -3.67 10.00 -5.21
N ILE A 105 -2.36 10.04 -5.46
CA ILE A 105 -1.43 11.06 -4.95
C ILE A 105 -1.45 12.30 -5.86
N GLY A 106 -1.58 12.12 -7.19
CA GLY A 106 -1.56 13.22 -8.16
C GLY A 106 -2.69 14.25 -8.02
N ASP A 107 -3.83 13.85 -7.44
CA ASP A 107 -4.97 14.74 -7.15
C ASP A 107 -4.83 15.54 -5.83
N TRP A 108 -3.62 15.68 -5.27
CA TRP A 108 -3.38 16.51 -4.11
C TRP A 108 -3.10 17.96 -4.54
N PRO A 109 -3.98 18.95 -4.26
CA PRO A 109 -3.64 20.34 -4.48
C PRO A 109 -2.46 20.71 -3.57
N ASP A 110 -1.38 21.24 -4.15
CA ASP A 110 -0.25 21.82 -3.42
C ASP A 110 -0.80 22.84 -2.39
N GLY A 111 -0.71 22.51 -1.09
CA GLY A 111 -0.92 23.48 -0.01
C GLY A 111 -1.99 23.22 1.04
N ALA A 112 -2.69 22.07 1.07
CA ALA A 112 -3.56 21.73 2.21
C ALA A 112 -2.76 21.19 3.41
N VAL A 113 -1.93 22.04 4.03
CA VAL A 113 -1.46 21.82 5.39
C VAL A 113 -2.68 21.94 6.31
N ALA A 114 -3.05 20.85 6.98
CA ALA A 114 -4.04 20.87 8.04
C ALA A 114 -3.61 21.91 9.07
N SER A 115 -4.40 22.99 9.21
CA SER A 115 -4.26 23.90 10.34
C SER A 115 -4.59 23.12 11.60
N ASP A 116 -3.56 22.86 12.41
CA ASP A 116 -3.68 22.35 13.77
C ASP A 116 -4.62 23.30 14.52
N GLY A 117 -5.79 22.77 14.87
CA GLY A 117 -6.84 23.52 15.55
C GLY A 117 -6.42 23.89 16.96
N ASP A 118 -6.79 25.11 17.34
CA ASP A 118 -7.13 25.54 18.70
C ASP A 118 -6.46 24.74 19.84
N ARG A 119 -5.27 25.18 20.22
CA ARG A 119 -4.86 25.10 21.63
C ARG A 119 -5.33 26.37 22.33
N GLN A 120 -6.36 26.14 23.16
CA GLN A 120 -6.76 26.85 24.38
C GLN A 120 -5.91 28.07 24.79
#